data_AF-A0A2A5H3V4-F1
#
_entry.id   AF-A0A2A5H3V4-F1
#
_cell.length_a   1.000
_cell.length_b   1.000
_cell.length_c   1.000
_cell.angle_alpha   90.00
_cell.angle_beta   90.00
_cell.angle_gamma   90.00
#
_symmetry.space_group_name_H-M   'P 1'
#
loop_
_entity.id
_entity.type
_entity.pdbx_description
1 polymer ?
#
loop_
_entity_poly.entity_id
_entity_poly.type
_entity_poly.pdbx_seq_one_letter_code
_entity_poly.pdbx_strand_id
1 'polypeptide(L)'
;MRAFVLTALTFSFILLHAQPSYAQTASTSQEMSGNDASSSQGNIFDDATDEQIQEAQQFYKYCTNNDTISTQKDCKCATVSYLNARLELGPDVTTKQIMAHNVNTCLKDAARSKIDKTRATRDLSYITDRQLSEAEEVFQHCKARRALSSQFDCECFAARFLDERLDIGPIANWDIIFLRFRSECRNVVETTGYAYSRCMSNFGVKSAINMEPKEFCECYARKWADLFSSFPGKITTDSKRTMKSRARGHCRDVGRARGG
;
A
#
# COMPACT_ATOMS: atom_id res chain seq x y z
N MET A 1 -18.02 -17.55 -58.15
CA MET A 1 -16.94 -16.69 -58.69
C MET A 1 -17.16 -15.25 -58.21
N ARG A 2 -16.52 -14.84 -57.10
CA ARG A 2 -16.32 -13.43 -56.75
C ARG A 2 -14.99 -13.30 -56.00
N ALA A 3 -14.21 -12.33 -56.45
CA ALA A 3 -12.77 -12.26 -56.34
C ALA A 3 -12.28 -11.70 -55.00
N PHE A 4 -11.10 -12.18 -54.62
CA PHE A 4 -10.23 -11.70 -53.57
C PHE A 4 -9.66 -10.31 -53.89
N VAL A 5 -9.58 -9.44 -52.89
CA VAL A 5 -8.62 -8.31 -52.87
C VAL A 5 -7.92 -8.35 -51.51
N LEU A 6 -6.71 -8.92 -51.50
CA LEU A 6 -5.75 -8.78 -50.41
C LEU A 6 -4.96 -7.48 -50.64
N THR A 7 -5.10 -6.53 -49.73
CA THR A 7 -4.19 -5.38 -49.61
C THR A 7 -3.16 -5.69 -48.53
N ALA A 8 -1.95 -6.04 -48.98
CA ALA A 8 -0.77 -6.18 -48.13
C ALA A 8 -0.22 -4.78 -47.79
N LEU A 9 -0.24 -4.41 -46.51
CA LEU A 9 0.44 -3.23 -45.98
C LEU A 9 1.74 -3.67 -45.33
N THR A 10 2.84 -3.48 -46.06
CA THR A 10 4.21 -3.62 -45.58
C THR A 10 4.59 -2.38 -44.78
N PHE A 11 4.69 -2.49 -43.45
CA PHE A 11 5.32 -1.47 -42.61
C PHE A 11 6.78 -1.83 -42.39
N SER A 12 7.65 -0.99 -42.96
CA SER A 12 9.09 -1.07 -42.83
C SER A 12 9.55 -0.71 -41.40
N PHE A 13 10.50 -1.50 -40.94
CA PHE A 13 11.32 -1.31 -39.74
C PHE A 13 12.04 0.05 -39.74
N ILE A 14 12.01 0.76 -38.61
CA ILE A 14 13.09 1.66 -38.20
C ILE A 14 13.51 1.23 -36.79
N LEU A 15 14.61 0.47 -36.75
CA LEU A 15 15.40 0.19 -35.57
C LEU A 15 16.28 1.41 -35.27
N LEU A 16 16.01 2.12 -34.18
CA LEU A 16 16.95 3.05 -33.57
C LEU A 16 17.41 2.45 -32.23
N HIS A 17 18.60 1.85 -32.28
CA HIS A 17 19.39 1.47 -31.12
C HIS A 17 20.03 2.72 -30.53
N ALA A 18 19.67 3.09 -29.30
CA ALA A 18 20.47 3.98 -28.48
C ALA A 18 20.98 3.16 -27.28
N GLN A 19 22.28 2.89 -27.24
CA GLN A 19 22.94 2.26 -26.11
C GLN A 19 23.19 3.29 -24.98
N PRO A 20 23.12 2.87 -23.71
CA PRO A 20 23.49 3.71 -22.57
C PRO A 20 25.00 3.72 -22.35
N SER A 21 25.58 4.91 -22.17
CA SER A 21 26.96 5.10 -21.73
C SER A 21 27.05 4.90 -20.22
N TYR A 22 27.81 3.88 -19.81
CA TYR A 22 28.22 3.64 -18.43
C TYR A 22 29.33 4.63 -18.05
N ALA A 23 29.12 5.42 -16.99
CA ALA A 23 30.19 6.10 -16.27
C ALA A 23 30.38 5.37 -14.93
N GLN A 24 31.45 4.59 -14.85
CA GLN A 24 31.98 4.03 -13.61
C GLN A 24 32.73 5.14 -12.87
N THR A 25 32.37 5.41 -11.62
CA THR A 25 33.27 6.09 -10.68
C THR A 25 33.55 5.11 -9.56
N ALA A 26 34.81 4.67 -9.53
CA ALA A 26 35.40 3.85 -8.50
C ALA A 26 35.87 4.70 -7.31
N SER A 27 36.17 3.98 -6.21
CA SER A 27 36.87 4.40 -4.99
C SER A 27 36.01 5.22 -4.02
N THR A 28 35.88 4.84 -2.74
CA THR A 28 36.96 4.49 -1.82
C THR A 28 36.37 3.74 -0.62
N SER A 29 36.88 2.54 -0.36
CA SER A 29 36.65 1.83 0.91
C SER A 29 37.56 2.45 1.96
N GLN A 30 36.97 3.15 2.93
CA GLN A 30 37.69 3.58 4.13
C GLN A 30 37.22 2.72 5.29
N GLU A 31 38.06 1.77 5.69
CA GLU A 31 38.04 1.18 7.01
C GLU A 31 38.27 2.30 8.04
N MET A 32 37.31 2.51 8.93
CA MET A 32 37.57 3.17 10.21
C MET A 32 37.14 2.25 11.35
N SER A 33 38.18 1.65 11.91
CA SER A 33 38.37 1.24 13.30
C SER A 33 37.37 1.83 14.28
N GLY A 34 36.90 0.96 15.18
CA GLY A 34 36.04 1.31 16.30
C GLY A 34 36.62 2.42 17.17
N ASN A 35 35.71 3.24 17.66
CA ASN A 35 35.89 4.06 18.84
C ASN A 35 34.59 4.01 19.64
N ASP A 36 34.75 3.68 20.91
CA ASP A 36 33.79 3.91 21.98
C ASP A 36 33.16 5.31 21.85
N ALA A 37 31.86 5.34 21.56
CA ALA A 37 31.05 6.54 21.65
C ALA A 37 29.89 6.24 22.60
N SER A 38 30.15 6.42 23.90
CA SER A 38 29.14 6.89 24.84
C SER A 38 28.65 8.25 24.33
N SER A 39 27.77 8.26 23.34
CA SER A 39 27.22 9.48 22.80
C SER A 39 26.32 10.11 23.85
N SER A 40 26.67 11.34 24.21
CA SER A 40 25.70 12.33 24.65
C SER A 40 24.60 12.37 23.57
N GLN A 41 23.55 11.57 23.73
CA GLN A 41 22.34 11.73 22.93
C GLN A 41 21.80 13.11 23.26
N GLY A 42 22.11 14.09 22.39
CA GLY A 42 21.50 15.40 22.43
C GLY A 42 19.99 15.24 22.55
N ASN A 43 19.38 16.08 23.35
CA ASN A 43 17.94 16.04 23.48
C ASN A 43 17.35 16.39 22.10
N ILE A 44 16.57 15.49 21.51
CA ILE A 44 15.93 15.68 20.20
C ILE A 44 15.17 17.02 20.08
N PHE A 45 14.70 17.56 21.22
CA PHE A 45 14.03 18.84 21.28
C PHE A 45 14.95 20.04 21.03
N ASP A 46 16.27 19.88 21.18
CA ASP A 46 17.25 20.94 20.94
C ASP A 46 17.49 21.17 19.42
N ASP A 47 17.29 20.12 18.62
CA ASP A 47 17.48 20.16 17.16
C ASP A 47 16.19 20.51 16.38
N ALA A 48 15.04 20.53 17.07
CA ALA A 48 13.73 20.75 16.46
C ALA A 48 13.28 22.22 16.53
N THR A 49 12.65 22.71 15.46
CA THR A 49 11.99 24.03 15.50
C THR A 49 10.70 23.96 16.31
N ASP A 50 10.24 25.11 16.81
CA ASP A 50 8.98 25.21 17.55
C ASP A 50 7.79 24.69 16.72
N GLU A 51 7.78 24.92 15.41
CA GLU A 51 6.75 24.39 14.51
C GLU A 51 6.79 22.86 14.43
N GLN A 52 7.97 22.26 14.37
CA GLN A 52 8.13 20.80 14.34
C GLN A 52 7.71 20.18 15.69
N ILE A 53 8.02 20.84 16.80
CA ILE A 53 7.57 20.43 18.14
C ILE A 53 6.04 20.54 18.24
N GLN A 54 5.44 21.63 17.76
CA GLN A 54 4.00 21.81 17.76
C GLN A 54 3.30 20.76 16.88
N GLU A 55 3.86 20.45 15.72
CA GLU A 55 3.37 19.39 14.85
C GLU A 55 3.42 18.02 15.54
N ALA A 56 4.54 17.68 16.20
CA ALA A 56 4.66 16.45 16.97
C ALA A 56 3.62 16.39 18.10
N GLN A 57 3.33 17.51 18.78
CA GLN A 57 2.26 17.59 19.76
C GLN A 57 0.86 17.39 19.15
N GLN A 58 0.61 17.90 17.94
CA GLN A 58 -0.64 17.63 17.22
C GLN A 58 -0.77 16.14 16.86
N PHE A 59 0.34 15.51 16.43
CA PHE A 59 0.38 14.07 16.19
C PHE A 59 0.11 13.28 17.49
N TYR A 60 0.69 13.68 18.62
CA TYR A 60 0.40 13.05 19.91
C TYR A 60 -1.10 13.09 20.23
N LYS A 61 -1.74 14.26 20.11
CA LYS A 61 -3.20 14.41 20.31
C LYS A 61 -4.01 13.53 19.36
N TYR A 62 -3.62 13.47 18.09
CA TYR A 62 -4.27 12.59 17.12
C TYR A 62 -4.12 11.11 17.50
N CYS A 63 -2.91 10.69 17.89
CA CYS A 63 -2.65 9.33 18.34
C CYS A 63 -3.50 8.96 19.56
N THR A 64 -3.57 9.84 20.57
CA THR A 64 -4.33 9.57 21.80
C THR A 64 -5.84 9.57 21.59
N ASN A 65 -6.36 10.43 20.71
CA ASN A 65 -7.80 10.58 20.46
C ASN A 65 -8.34 9.58 19.42
N ASN A 66 -7.48 8.80 18.79
CA ASN A 66 -7.88 7.78 17.82
C ASN A 66 -7.75 6.39 18.45
N ASP A 67 -8.88 5.78 18.82
CA ASP A 67 -8.93 4.46 19.47
C ASP A 67 -8.17 3.36 18.71
N THR A 68 -8.20 3.39 17.38
CA THR A 68 -7.50 2.39 16.55
C THR A 68 -5.99 2.52 16.70
N ILE A 69 -5.48 3.75 16.74
CA ILE A 69 -4.04 4.02 16.83
C ILE A 69 -3.56 3.86 18.27
N SER A 70 -4.29 4.42 19.23
CA SER A 70 -3.93 4.38 20.65
C SER A 70 -3.94 2.96 21.22
N THR A 71 -4.73 2.05 20.67
CA THR A 71 -4.71 0.62 21.05
C THR A 71 -3.51 -0.13 20.48
N GLN A 72 -2.94 0.31 19.35
CA GLN A 72 -1.85 -0.36 18.66
C GLN A 72 -0.46 0.22 19.01
N LYS A 73 -0.37 1.53 19.21
CA LYS A 73 0.89 2.25 19.41
C LYS A 73 1.00 2.83 20.81
N ASP A 74 2.23 2.90 21.32
CA ASP A 74 2.59 3.78 22.41
C ASP A 74 2.71 5.20 21.85
N CYS A 75 1.73 6.05 22.15
CA CYS A 75 1.68 7.40 21.59
C CYS A 75 2.84 8.31 22.02
N LYS A 76 3.46 8.08 23.19
CA LYS A 76 4.63 8.86 23.62
C LYS A 76 5.82 8.50 22.75
N CYS A 77 6.11 7.20 22.64
CA CYS A 77 7.17 6.69 21.76
C CYS A 77 6.93 7.13 20.31
N ALA A 78 5.71 6.93 19.79
CA ALA A 78 5.37 7.25 18.41
C ALA A 78 5.55 8.74 18.09
N THR A 79 5.34 9.63 19.07
CA THR A 79 5.54 11.07 18.90
C THR A 79 7.02 11.42 18.81
N VAL A 80 7.86 10.79 19.62
CA VAL A 80 9.32 10.96 19.52
C VAL A 80 9.83 10.41 18.19
N SER A 81 9.36 9.24 17.75
CA SER A 81 9.70 8.68 16.42
C SER A 81 9.19 9.53 15.26
N TYR A 82 8.02 10.17 15.41
CA TYR A 82 7.51 11.13 14.44
C TYR A 82 8.47 12.32 14.27
N LEU A 83 8.88 12.91 15.40
CA LEU A 83 9.79 14.05 15.40
C LEU A 83 11.15 13.68 14.81
N ASN A 84 11.71 12.52 15.18
CA ASN A 84 12.96 12.02 14.59
C ASN A 84 12.87 11.90 13.07
N ALA A 85 11.82 11.27 12.56
CA ALA A 85 11.63 11.12 11.12
C ALA A 85 11.38 12.46 10.41
N ARG A 86 10.76 13.44 11.08
CA ARG A 86 10.62 14.81 10.54
C ARG A 86 11.98 15.50 10.41
N LEU A 87 12.88 15.33 11.39
CA LEU A 87 14.23 15.88 11.34
C LEU A 87 15.09 15.17 10.28
N GLU A 88 14.96 13.85 10.16
CA GLU A 88 15.72 13.04 9.19
C GLU A 88 15.29 13.27 7.74
N LEU A 89 13.97 13.29 7.46
CA LEU A 89 13.42 13.38 6.11
C LEU A 89 13.37 14.82 5.57
N GLY A 90 13.62 15.81 6.43
CA GLY A 90 13.67 17.22 6.07
C GLY A 90 12.31 17.95 6.09
N PRO A 91 12.31 19.26 5.83
CA PRO A 91 11.14 20.12 6.02
C PRO A 91 9.99 19.87 5.03
N ASP A 92 10.31 19.42 3.81
CA ASP A 92 9.32 19.25 2.73
C ASP A 92 8.50 17.94 2.82
N VAL A 93 8.83 17.06 3.77
CA VAL A 93 8.13 15.79 3.92
C VAL A 93 6.69 16.02 4.40
N THR A 94 5.75 15.22 3.91
CA THR A 94 4.36 15.26 4.37
C THR A 94 4.16 14.39 5.62
N THR A 95 3.18 14.73 6.46
CA THR A 95 2.75 13.89 7.58
C THR A 95 2.48 12.43 7.15
N LYS A 96 1.90 12.24 5.95
CA LYS A 96 1.64 10.91 5.39
C LYS A 96 2.93 10.12 5.18
N GLN A 97 3.98 10.74 4.65
CA GLN A 97 5.29 10.11 4.45
C GLN A 97 5.97 9.79 5.79
N ILE A 98 5.91 10.70 6.77
CA ILE A 98 6.44 10.46 8.12
C ILE A 98 5.74 9.27 8.79
N MET A 99 4.41 9.21 8.69
CA MET A 99 3.63 8.10 9.26
C MET A 99 3.92 6.77 8.56
N ALA A 100 4.13 6.78 7.24
CA ALA A 100 4.52 5.59 6.48
C ALA A 100 5.90 5.08 6.90
N HIS A 101 6.87 5.99 7.08
CA HIS A 101 8.21 5.67 7.58
C HIS A 101 8.14 5.03 8.99
N ASN A 102 7.22 5.49 9.83
CA ASN A 102 7.03 5.02 11.21
C ASN A 102 5.93 3.97 11.40
N VAL A 103 5.51 3.26 10.35
CA VAL A 103 4.32 2.40 10.43
C VAL A 103 4.48 1.28 11.48
N ASN A 104 5.67 0.68 11.59
CA ASN A 104 5.93 -0.44 12.51
C ASN A 104 6.72 -0.05 13.77
N THR A 105 6.97 1.24 14.00
CA THR A 105 7.66 1.70 15.21
C THR A 105 6.68 1.88 16.38
N CYS A 106 7.20 1.77 17.61
CA CYS A 106 6.48 2.07 18.85
C CYS A 106 5.16 1.32 19.04
N LEU A 107 5.11 0.05 18.62
CA LEU A 107 3.95 -0.81 18.84
C LEU A 107 3.90 -1.30 20.29
N LYS A 108 2.69 -1.33 20.86
CA LYS A 108 2.45 -1.97 22.16
C LYS A 108 2.64 -3.50 22.03
N ASP A 109 2.98 -4.18 23.11
CA ASP A 109 3.30 -5.62 23.13
C ASP A 109 2.21 -6.50 22.49
N ALA A 110 0.94 -6.16 22.65
CA ALA A 110 -0.18 -6.89 22.03
C ALA A 110 -0.25 -6.72 20.50
N ALA A 111 0.17 -5.58 19.96
CA ALA A 111 0.28 -5.34 18.53
C ALA A 111 1.61 -5.89 17.99
N ARG A 112 2.70 -5.69 18.74
CA ARG A 112 4.04 -6.21 18.44
C ARG A 112 4.04 -7.74 18.34
N SER A 113 3.43 -8.45 19.29
CA SER A 113 3.30 -9.91 19.26
C SER A 113 2.49 -10.46 18.07
N LYS A 114 1.59 -9.66 17.47
CA LYS A 114 0.91 -10.03 16.22
C LYS A 114 1.85 -9.91 15.01
N ILE A 115 2.75 -8.93 15.00
CA ILE A 115 3.78 -8.76 13.97
C ILE A 115 4.93 -9.78 14.17
N ASP A 116 5.35 -10.01 15.40
CA ASP A 116 6.45 -10.94 15.71
C ASP A 116 6.07 -12.38 15.34
N LYS A 117 4.83 -12.79 15.59
CA LYS A 117 4.33 -14.11 15.14
C LYS A 117 4.26 -14.28 13.63
N THR A 118 4.30 -13.20 12.85
CA THR A 118 4.11 -13.25 11.38
C THR A 118 5.30 -12.77 10.55
N ARG A 119 6.24 -11.97 11.09
CA ARG A 119 7.29 -11.34 10.28
C ARG A 119 8.65 -11.16 10.97
N ALA A 120 8.69 -10.72 12.22
CA ALA A 120 9.94 -10.26 12.83
C ALA A 120 10.83 -11.37 13.42
N THR A 121 10.32 -12.58 13.60
CA THR A 121 11.12 -13.75 14.04
C THR A 121 11.47 -14.71 12.91
N ARG A 122 11.14 -14.39 11.65
CA ARG A 122 11.65 -15.17 10.52
C ARG A 122 13.11 -14.81 10.34
N ASP A 123 13.99 -15.71 10.75
CA ASP A 123 15.38 -15.71 10.32
C ASP A 123 15.41 -15.62 8.79
N LEU A 124 15.83 -14.49 8.21
CA LEU A 124 15.86 -14.33 6.75
C LEU A 124 17.17 -14.83 6.15
N SER A 125 18.11 -15.35 6.97
CA SER A 125 19.42 -15.81 6.51
C SER A 125 19.34 -17.02 5.58
N TYR A 126 18.25 -17.78 5.62
CA TYR A 126 18.01 -18.91 4.72
C TYR A 126 17.38 -18.52 3.37
N ILE A 127 16.99 -17.25 3.19
CA ILE A 127 16.43 -16.79 1.91
C ILE A 127 17.55 -16.64 0.90
N THR A 128 17.44 -17.39 -0.20
CA THR A 128 18.40 -17.33 -1.30
C THR A 128 18.15 -16.12 -2.19
N ASP A 129 19.20 -15.59 -2.84
CA ASP A 129 19.09 -14.53 -3.85
C ASP A 129 18.10 -14.90 -4.97
N ARG A 130 18.02 -16.20 -5.31
CA ARG A 130 17.06 -16.71 -6.29
C ARG A 130 15.61 -16.47 -5.86
N GLN A 131 15.29 -16.69 -4.58
CA GLN A 131 13.94 -16.47 -4.06
C GLN A 131 13.60 -14.97 -3.97
N LEU A 132 14.59 -14.13 -3.63
CA LEU A 132 14.41 -12.67 -3.66
C LEU A 132 14.20 -12.16 -5.09
N SER A 133 15.00 -12.62 -6.04
CA SER A 133 14.83 -12.30 -7.47
C SER A 133 13.47 -12.74 -8.00
N GLU A 134 12.99 -13.92 -7.60
CA GLU A 134 11.67 -14.40 -7.99
C GLU A 134 10.54 -13.53 -7.41
N ALA A 135 10.66 -13.09 -6.15
CA ALA A 135 9.68 -12.17 -5.55
C ALA A 135 9.67 -10.81 -6.27
N GLU A 136 10.84 -10.29 -6.66
CA GLU A 136 10.95 -9.08 -7.46
C GLU A 136 10.32 -9.25 -8.85
N GLU A 137 10.53 -10.40 -9.52
CA GLU A 137 9.86 -10.71 -10.78
C GLU A 137 8.33 -10.71 -10.63
N VAL A 138 7.80 -11.26 -9.52
CA VAL A 138 6.37 -11.24 -9.20
C VAL A 138 5.86 -9.81 -8.98
N PHE A 139 6.64 -8.97 -8.30
CA PHE A 139 6.32 -7.55 -8.12
C PHE A 139 6.19 -6.83 -9.46
N GLN A 140 7.20 -6.97 -10.33
CA GLN A 140 7.20 -6.38 -11.66
C GLN A 140 6.06 -6.91 -12.52
N HIS A 141 5.79 -8.22 -12.45
CA HIS A 141 4.67 -8.85 -13.14
C HIS A 141 3.32 -8.28 -12.70
N CYS A 142 3.12 -8.09 -11.40
CA CYS A 142 1.91 -7.47 -10.85
C CYS A 142 1.72 -6.04 -11.38
N LYS A 143 2.78 -5.23 -11.39
CA LYS A 143 2.72 -3.84 -11.86
C LYS A 143 2.46 -3.76 -13.37
N ALA A 144 3.13 -4.60 -14.16
CA ALA A 144 2.99 -4.63 -15.61
C ALA A 144 1.58 -5.03 -16.07
N ARG A 145 0.88 -5.86 -15.30
CA ARG A 145 -0.47 -6.32 -15.63
C ARG A 145 -1.54 -5.49 -14.93
N ARG A 146 -2.19 -4.60 -15.66
CA ARG A 146 -3.33 -3.78 -15.19
C ARG A 146 -4.40 -4.58 -14.45
N ALA A 147 -4.67 -5.81 -14.89
CA ALA A 147 -5.64 -6.69 -14.24
C ALA A 147 -5.25 -7.07 -12.79
N LEU A 148 -3.95 -7.20 -12.51
CA LEU A 148 -3.39 -7.50 -11.20
C LEU A 148 -3.24 -6.23 -10.36
N SER A 149 -2.55 -5.19 -10.87
CA SER A 149 -2.31 -3.96 -10.12
C SER A 149 -3.58 -3.21 -9.70
N SER A 150 -4.66 -3.31 -10.48
CA SER A 150 -5.96 -2.76 -10.10
C SER A 150 -6.73 -3.58 -9.05
N GLN A 151 -6.24 -4.76 -8.69
CA GLN A 151 -6.87 -5.66 -7.72
C GLN A 151 -6.03 -5.86 -6.47
N PHE A 152 -4.71 -5.88 -6.62
CA PHE A 152 -3.76 -6.22 -5.58
C PHE A 152 -2.74 -5.11 -5.38
N ASP A 153 -2.38 -4.90 -4.11
CA ASP A 153 -1.21 -4.15 -3.73
C ASP A 153 0.01 -4.99 -4.10
N CYS A 154 0.78 -4.55 -5.10
CA CYS A 154 1.85 -5.37 -5.66
C CYS A 154 3.00 -5.62 -4.68
N GLU A 155 3.26 -4.70 -3.75
CA GLU A 155 4.30 -4.88 -2.73
C GLU A 155 3.88 -5.98 -1.75
N CYS A 156 2.65 -5.89 -1.23
CA CYS A 156 2.07 -6.94 -0.40
C CYS A 156 2.03 -8.27 -1.15
N PHE A 157 1.59 -8.26 -2.42
CA PHE A 157 1.44 -9.46 -3.24
C PHE A 157 2.77 -10.19 -3.44
N ALA A 158 3.85 -9.47 -3.73
CA ALA A 158 5.19 -10.05 -3.86
C ALA A 158 5.75 -10.55 -2.52
N ALA A 159 5.51 -9.83 -1.43
CA ALA A 159 5.92 -10.27 -0.10
C ALA A 159 5.20 -11.56 0.32
N ARG A 160 3.88 -11.66 0.08
CA ARG A 160 3.11 -12.89 0.36
C ARG A 160 3.50 -14.03 -0.57
N PHE A 161 3.84 -13.74 -1.83
CA PHE A 161 4.42 -14.74 -2.72
C PHE A 161 5.69 -15.35 -2.13
N LEU A 162 6.63 -14.52 -1.66
CA LEU A 162 7.86 -14.98 -1.03
C LEU A 162 7.55 -15.85 0.20
N ASP A 163 6.64 -15.40 1.07
CA ASP A 163 6.23 -16.17 2.26
C ASP A 163 5.75 -17.59 1.90
N GLU A 164 4.90 -17.71 0.89
CA GLU A 164 4.36 -19.01 0.44
C GLU A 164 5.40 -19.83 -0.34
N ARG A 165 6.32 -19.19 -1.06
CA ARG A 165 7.45 -19.85 -1.74
C ARG A 165 8.40 -20.49 -0.73
N LEU A 166 8.65 -19.82 0.40
CA LEU A 166 9.48 -20.37 1.48
C LEU A 166 8.79 -21.55 2.17
N ASP A 167 7.46 -21.55 2.25
CA ASP A 167 6.68 -22.63 2.86
C ASP A 167 6.57 -23.87 1.95
N ILE A 168 6.26 -23.69 0.66
CA ILE A 168 6.04 -24.80 -0.28
C ILE A 168 7.36 -25.34 -0.86
N GLY A 169 8.38 -24.49 -0.95
CA GLY A 169 9.65 -24.79 -1.58
C GLY A 169 9.73 -24.42 -3.07
N PRO A 170 10.87 -24.66 -3.72
CA PRO A 170 11.24 -24.04 -5.00
C PRO A 170 10.56 -24.65 -6.23
N ILE A 171 9.92 -25.82 -6.10
CA ILE A 171 9.39 -26.58 -7.25
C ILE A 171 8.00 -26.06 -7.69
N ALA A 172 7.20 -25.53 -6.76
CA ALA A 172 5.83 -25.12 -7.08
C ALA A 172 5.79 -24.01 -8.14
N ASN A 173 4.81 -24.05 -9.04
CA ASN A 173 4.62 -22.97 -10.00
C ASN A 173 3.93 -21.75 -9.34
N TRP A 174 3.99 -20.61 -10.02
CA TRP A 174 3.37 -19.37 -9.53
C TRP A 174 1.87 -19.52 -9.31
N ASP A 175 1.17 -20.23 -10.22
CA ASP A 175 -0.28 -20.39 -10.12
C ASP A 175 -0.71 -21.11 -8.83
N ILE A 176 0.01 -22.18 -8.43
CA ILE A 176 -0.25 -22.91 -7.17
C ILE A 176 -0.02 -21.98 -5.97
N ILE A 177 1.06 -21.19 -6.00
CA ILE A 177 1.39 -20.27 -4.92
C ILE A 177 0.34 -19.16 -4.82
N PHE A 178 -0.02 -18.52 -5.93
CA PHE A 178 -1.04 -17.47 -5.98
C PHE A 178 -2.41 -17.93 -5.46
N LEU A 179 -2.77 -19.21 -5.69
CA LEU A 179 -4.04 -19.75 -5.18
C LEU A 179 -4.14 -19.72 -3.65
N ARG A 180 -3.03 -19.79 -2.93
CA ARG A 180 -3.00 -19.83 -1.46
C ARG A 180 -3.32 -18.48 -0.80
N PHE A 181 -3.00 -17.37 -1.47
CA PHE A 181 -3.22 -16.02 -0.94
C PHE A 181 -4.04 -15.10 -1.88
N ARG A 182 -4.78 -15.66 -2.83
CA ARG A 182 -5.58 -14.92 -3.85
C ARG A 182 -6.61 -13.91 -3.32
N SER A 183 -6.96 -14.00 -2.04
CA SER A 183 -7.87 -13.08 -1.36
C SER A 183 -7.16 -12.05 -0.48
N GLU A 184 -5.85 -12.19 -0.30
CA GLU A 184 -5.03 -11.28 0.48
C GLU A 184 -4.53 -10.11 -0.38
N CYS A 185 -3.83 -9.15 0.24
CA CYS A 185 -3.15 -8.05 -0.45
C CYS A 185 -4.02 -7.26 -1.42
N ARG A 186 -5.29 -7.04 -1.09
CA ARG A 186 -6.19 -6.23 -1.92
C ARG A 186 -5.72 -4.78 -1.99
N ASN A 187 -5.73 -4.18 -3.18
CA ASN A 187 -5.48 -2.75 -3.35
C ASN A 187 -6.72 -1.92 -2.95
N VAL A 188 -7.03 -1.91 -1.66
CA VAL A 188 -8.24 -1.25 -1.13
C VAL A 188 -8.16 0.26 -1.32
N VAL A 189 -7.00 0.86 -1.07
CA VAL A 189 -6.84 2.32 -1.08
C VAL A 189 -7.11 2.92 -2.46
N GLU A 190 -6.43 2.43 -3.50
CA GLU A 190 -6.58 2.98 -4.85
C GLU A 190 -7.97 2.70 -5.42
N THR A 191 -8.49 1.48 -5.21
CA THR A 191 -9.83 1.11 -5.71
C THR A 191 -10.95 1.88 -5.02
N THR A 192 -10.78 2.22 -3.74
CA THR A 192 -11.72 3.07 -2.99
C THR A 192 -11.69 4.50 -3.49
N GLY A 193 -10.50 5.07 -3.73
CA GLY A 193 -10.36 6.40 -4.33
C GLY A 193 -11.01 6.49 -5.71
N TYR A 194 -10.79 5.47 -6.55
CA TYR A 194 -11.46 5.36 -7.85
C TYR A 194 -12.98 5.24 -7.73
N ALA A 195 -13.48 4.45 -6.77
CA ALA A 195 -14.91 4.28 -6.52
C ALA A 195 -15.58 5.59 -6.08
N TYR A 196 -14.94 6.35 -5.19
CA TYR A 196 -15.39 7.67 -4.76
C TYR A 196 -15.43 8.66 -5.94
N SER A 197 -14.30 8.82 -6.65
CA SER A 197 -14.19 9.73 -7.80
C SER A 197 -15.25 9.42 -8.86
N ARG A 198 -15.42 8.14 -9.20
CA ARG A 198 -16.44 7.71 -10.17
C ARG A 198 -17.87 7.92 -9.68
N CYS A 199 -18.12 7.82 -8.37
CA CYS A 199 -19.41 8.14 -7.78
C CYS A 199 -19.72 9.63 -7.96
N MET A 200 -18.76 10.50 -7.63
CA MET A 200 -18.90 11.96 -7.77
C MET A 200 -19.14 12.37 -9.22
N SER A 201 -18.38 11.81 -10.18
CA SER A 201 -18.52 12.17 -11.61
C SER A 201 -19.83 11.68 -12.23
N ASN A 202 -20.41 10.59 -11.74
CA ASN A 202 -21.65 10.01 -12.29
C ASN A 202 -22.85 10.20 -11.35
N PHE A 203 -22.80 11.22 -10.50
CA PHE A 203 -23.82 11.40 -9.49
C PHE A 203 -25.14 11.83 -10.13
N GLY A 204 -26.09 10.91 -10.22
CA GLY A 204 -27.45 11.22 -10.66
C GLY A 204 -28.31 11.69 -9.49
N VAL A 205 -29.14 12.72 -9.70
CA VAL A 205 -30.05 13.36 -8.72
C VAL A 205 -30.89 12.35 -7.90
N LYS A 206 -31.21 11.18 -8.45
CA LYS A 206 -31.99 10.12 -7.78
C LYS A 206 -31.18 9.21 -6.85
N SER A 207 -29.87 9.43 -6.70
CA SER A 207 -28.97 8.48 -6.04
C SER A 207 -28.89 8.67 -4.53
N ALA A 208 -29.00 9.90 -4.04
CA ALA A 208 -29.01 10.21 -2.62
C ALA A 208 -30.38 10.76 -2.20
N ILE A 209 -31.10 9.95 -1.45
CA ILE A 209 -32.33 10.38 -0.78
C ILE A 209 -31.87 10.99 0.54
N ASN A 210 -32.18 12.26 0.79
CA ASN A 210 -31.89 12.98 2.04
C ASN A 210 -30.41 12.96 2.46
N MET A 211 -29.48 13.01 1.50
CA MET A 211 -28.05 13.01 1.77
C MET A 211 -27.33 13.86 0.71
N GLU A 212 -26.36 14.65 1.13
CA GLU A 212 -25.54 15.44 0.21
C GLU A 212 -24.71 14.52 -0.70
N PRO A 213 -24.46 14.89 -1.97
CA PRO A 213 -23.74 14.03 -2.92
C PRO A 213 -22.38 13.56 -2.41
N LYS A 214 -21.64 14.47 -1.78
CA LYS A 214 -20.33 14.17 -1.18
C LYS A 214 -20.46 13.09 -0.10
N GLU A 215 -21.38 13.26 0.83
CA GLU A 215 -21.60 12.32 1.92
C GLU A 215 -22.05 10.94 1.42
N PHE A 216 -22.91 10.92 0.40
CA PHE A 216 -23.32 9.68 -0.24
C PHE A 216 -22.15 8.94 -0.89
N CYS A 217 -21.30 9.66 -1.62
CA CYS A 217 -20.14 9.05 -2.26
C CYS A 217 -19.08 8.60 -1.26
N GLU A 218 -18.90 9.30 -0.14
CA GLU A 218 -18.05 8.83 0.97
C GLU A 218 -18.60 7.54 1.58
N CYS A 219 -19.90 7.48 1.87
CA CYS A 219 -20.55 6.25 2.33
C CYS A 219 -20.34 5.10 1.33
N TYR A 220 -20.59 5.37 0.04
CA TYR A 220 -20.47 4.37 -1.02
C TYR A 220 -19.03 3.84 -1.12
N ALA A 221 -18.04 4.72 -1.07
CA ALA A 221 -16.64 4.35 -1.16
C ALA A 221 -16.19 3.51 0.04
N ARG A 222 -16.58 3.91 1.27
CA ARG A 222 -16.32 3.11 2.49
C ARG A 222 -16.95 1.73 2.38
N LYS A 223 -18.23 1.66 2.00
CA LYS A 223 -18.90 0.35 1.89
C LYS A 223 -18.32 -0.52 0.78
N TRP A 224 -17.85 0.09 -0.30
CA TRP A 224 -17.11 -0.60 -1.35
C TRP A 224 -15.79 -1.17 -0.82
N ALA A 225 -15.02 -0.39 -0.05
CA ALA A 225 -13.77 -0.82 0.57
C ALA A 225 -13.97 -2.07 1.44
N ASP A 226 -15.01 -2.06 2.28
CA ASP A 226 -15.38 -3.20 3.13
C ASP A 226 -15.68 -4.45 2.28
N LEU A 227 -16.56 -4.31 1.29
CA LEU A 227 -16.97 -5.43 0.44
C LEU A 227 -15.80 -5.98 -0.39
N PHE A 228 -14.93 -5.11 -0.89
CA PHE A 228 -13.78 -5.47 -1.71
C PHE A 228 -12.70 -6.18 -0.89
N SER A 229 -12.39 -5.65 0.30
CA SER A 229 -11.41 -6.25 1.21
C SER A 229 -11.87 -7.61 1.75
N SER A 230 -13.17 -7.76 2.05
CA SER A 230 -13.74 -8.99 2.58
C SER A 230 -14.14 -10.02 1.52
N PHE A 231 -13.93 -9.76 0.22
CA PHE A 231 -14.43 -10.64 -0.83
C PHE A 231 -13.57 -11.93 -0.95
N PRO A 232 -14.19 -13.12 -0.80
CA PRO A 232 -13.46 -14.37 -0.90
C PRO A 232 -13.10 -14.71 -2.36
N GLY A 233 -11.86 -15.12 -2.61
CA GLY A 233 -11.43 -15.65 -3.91
C GLY A 233 -11.17 -14.59 -4.99
N LYS A 234 -11.44 -14.92 -6.26
CA LYS A 234 -11.10 -14.06 -7.40
C LYS A 234 -12.19 -13.03 -7.69
N ILE A 235 -11.81 -11.76 -7.86
CA ILE A 235 -12.74 -10.68 -8.20
C ILE A 235 -12.97 -10.65 -9.71
N THR A 236 -14.15 -11.09 -10.13
CA THR A 236 -14.64 -11.00 -11.51
C THR A 236 -15.41 -9.69 -11.77
N THR A 237 -15.70 -9.38 -13.03
CA THR A 237 -16.57 -8.25 -13.39
C THR A 237 -17.94 -8.34 -12.71
N ASP A 238 -18.51 -9.54 -12.60
CA ASP A 238 -19.80 -9.76 -11.93
C ASP A 238 -19.74 -9.48 -10.44
N SER A 239 -18.70 -9.98 -9.76
CA SER A 239 -18.50 -9.69 -8.33
C SER A 239 -18.36 -8.18 -8.11
N LYS A 240 -17.61 -7.46 -8.97
CA LYS A 240 -17.50 -6.00 -8.91
C LYS A 240 -18.87 -5.34 -9.08
N ARG A 241 -19.67 -5.77 -10.06
CA ARG A 241 -21.02 -5.23 -10.27
C ARG A 241 -21.91 -5.44 -9.04
N THR A 242 -21.90 -6.63 -8.46
CA THR A 242 -22.66 -6.96 -7.24
C THR A 242 -22.22 -6.11 -6.06
N MET A 243 -20.92 -5.99 -5.81
CA MET A 243 -20.37 -5.16 -4.74
C MET A 243 -20.76 -3.68 -4.90
N LYS A 244 -20.72 -3.13 -6.13
CA LYS A 244 -21.16 -1.75 -6.40
C LYS A 244 -22.65 -1.57 -6.12
N SER A 245 -23.47 -2.53 -6.54
CA SER A 245 -24.91 -2.51 -6.27
C SER A 245 -25.20 -2.51 -4.76
N ARG A 246 -24.55 -3.40 -4.01
CA ARG A 246 -24.68 -3.50 -2.55
C ARG A 246 -24.22 -2.24 -1.82
N ALA A 247 -23.07 -1.68 -2.20
CA ALA A 247 -22.57 -0.43 -1.63
C ALA A 247 -23.55 0.73 -1.86
N ARG A 248 -24.12 0.84 -3.07
CA ARG A 248 -25.11 1.86 -3.40
C ARG A 248 -26.42 1.68 -2.63
N GLY A 249 -26.92 0.44 -2.54
CA GLY A 249 -28.14 0.12 -1.79
C GLY A 249 -28.00 0.50 -0.33
N HIS A 250 -26.90 0.09 0.30
CA HIS A 250 -26.60 0.43 1.69
C HIS A 250 -26.69 1.94 1.98
N CYS A 251 -26.04 2.77 1.16
CA CYS A 251 -26.03 4.22 1.38
C CYS A 251 -27.39 4.89 1.10
N ARG A 252 -28.20 4.32 0.20
CA ARG A 252 -29.59 4.78 0.01
C ARG A 252 -30.44 4.51 1.23
N ASP A 253 -30.27 3.35 1.86
CA ASP A 253 -31.03 2.99 3.06
C ASP A 253 -30.60 3.85 4.25
N VAL A 254 -29.30 4.14 4.40
CA VAL A 254 -28.81 5.11 5.38
C VAL A 254 -29.40 6.50 5.16
N GLY A 255 -29.46 6.98 3.91
CA GLY A 255 -30.07 8.27 3.58
C GLY A 255 -31.57 8.32 3.92
N ARG A 256 -32.33 7.27 3.58
CA ARG A 256 -33.76 7.17 3.91
C ARG A 256 -34.02 7.24 5.41
N ALA A 257 -33.21 6.52 6.20
CA ALA A 257 -33.35 6.49 7.66
C ALA A 257 -33.12 7.85 8.34
N ARG A 258 -32.50 8.83 7.65
CA ARG A 258 -32.26 10.18 8.20
C ARG A 258 -33.36 11.19 7.92
N GLY A 259 -34.25 10.91 6.98
CA GLY A 259 -35.32 11.84 6.61
C GLY A 259 -36.73 11.36 6.92
N GLY A 260 -36.87 10.28 7.70
CA GLY A 260 -38.12 9.90 8.38
C GLY A 260 -38.01 10.24 9.85
#